data_AF-A0A7S2MWU2-F1
#
_entry.id   AF-A0A7S2MWU2-F1
#
_cell.length_a   1.000
_cell.length_b   1.000
_cell.length_c   1.000
_cell.angle_alpha   90.00
_cell.angle_beta   90.00
_cell.angle_gamma   90.00
#
_symmetry.space_group_name_H-M   'P 1'
#
loop_
_entity.id
_entity.type
_entity.pdbx_description
1 polymer ?
#
loop_
_entity_poly.entity_id
_entity_poly.type
_entity_poly.pdbx_seq_one_letter_code
_entity_poly.pdbx_strand_id
1 'polypeptide(L)'
;MANNAQNSRRVTPLSALILASSITVASGFGGMARVGTNYGVASSSFGIPSLGSPLTTIPPSQSSPSTTALSMAQRRGRPRGPVRTIEQKPTMNDEIQYDTMRVTTPSAKGKDEALGIMSRADALAKAKEMGGLDLILINENSDPPVCKIVDYSKYRYMKEKKAKELKKNSKASEVKEVKMSYKIDVHDYGVRKKNASKFINQGNRVKCTVMFKGREVQHDNLGYDLLNKLAEDMQDICTMDGKPKREGRNLSCFVVPKPEILKKINENKRKDERAKRKKREASKAKMEEKLAAKQAAAAAAMGMAVNGEADVSKKTALLEEDDDDDATLDELLGGDSLTDDLFG
;
A
#
# COMPACT_ATOMS: atom_id res chain seq x y z
N MET A 1 -12.61 27.08 70.73
CA MET A 1 -13.86 27.84 70.62
C MET A 1 -14.42 27.64 69.22
N ALA A 2 -15.71 27.36 69.14
CA ALA A 2 -16.44 26.80 68.00
C ALA A 2 -16.59 27.74 66.79
N ASN A 3 -16.78 27.15 65.60
CA ASN A 3 -17.89 27.37 64.64
C ASN A 3 -17.47 26.78 63.28
N ASN A 4 -18.02 25.65 62.85
CA ASN A 4 -19.35 25.46 62.23
C ASN A 4 -19.49 26.16 60.86
N ALA A 5 -19.25 25.41 59.79
CA ALA A 5 -19.91 25.63 58.50
C ALA A 5 -20.01 24.30 57.75
N GLN A 6 -21.25 24.00 57.40
CA GLN A 6 -21.76 22.81 56.77
C GLN A 6 -21.25 22.67 55.33
N ASN A 7 -20.87 21.46 54.90
CA ASN A 7 -21.42 20.94 53.65
C ASN A 7 -21.42 19.42 53.62
N SER A 8 -22.60 18.88 53.89
CA SER A 8 -22.97 17.49 53.71
C SER A 8 -23.14 17.20 52.22
N ARG A 9 -22.36 16.26 51.65
CA ARG A 9 -22.90 15.26 50.70
C ARG A 9 -22.20 13.93 50.92
N ARG A 10 -22.99 13.00 51.44
CA ARG A 10 -22.64 11.60 51.72
C ARG A 10 -22.32 10.87 50.42
N VAL A 11 -21.17 10.22 50.41
CA VAL A 11 -20.76 9.22 49.43
C VAL A 11 -21.38 7.89 49.88
N THR A 12 -22.21 7.26 49.06
CA THR A 12 -22.61 5.86 49.24
C THR A 12 -22.09 5.03 48.05
N PRO A 13 -21.49 3.86 48.29
CA PRO A 13 -20.99 2.99 47.24
C PRO A 13 -22.09 2.04 46.77
N LEU A 14 -22.63 2.28 45.57
CA LEU A 14 -23.55 1.34 44.93
C LEU A 14 -22.78 0.36 44.06
N SER A 15 -22.71 -0.84 44.59
CA SER A 15 -22.50 -2.15 43.99
C SER A 15 -22.99 -2.32 42.55
N ALA A 16 -22.13 -2.96 41.75
CA ALA A 16 -22.41 -4.05 40.82
C ALA A 16 -23.69 -4.00 39.96
N LEU A 17 -23.52 -3.85 38.65
CA LEU A 17 -24.13 -4.79 37.68
C LEU A 17 -23.45 -4.67 36.31
N ILE A 18 -22.74 -5.73 35.94
CA ILE A 18 -22.21 -5.98 34.62
C ILE A 18 -23.36 -6.58 33.80
N LEU A 19 -23.79 -5.92 32.73
CA LEU A 19 -24.68 -6.50 31.72
C LEU A 19 -23.88 -6.71 30.44
N ALA A 20 -23.26 -7.89 30.36
CA ALA A 20 -22.79 -8.49 29.12
C ALA A 20 -23.97 -9.23 28.47
N SER A 21 -24.43 -8.73 27.34
CA SER A 21 -25.45 -9.41 26.53
C SER A 21 -24.77 -10.44 25.62
N SER A 22 -24.65 -11.66 26.13
CA SER A 22 -24.25 -12.87 25.40
C SER A 22 -25.48 -13.45 24.70
N ILE A 23 -25.49 -13.49 23.37
CA ILE A 23 -26.48 -14.27 22.61
C ILE A 23 -25.96 -15.71 22.55
N THR A 24 -26.51 -16.56 23.41
CA THR A 24 -26.36 -18.03 23.36
C THR A 24 -27.63 -18.61 22.75
N VAL A 25 -27.50 -19.31 21.63
CA VAL A 25 -28.56 -20.15 21.06
C VAL A 25 -28.18 -21.60 21.36
N ALA A 26 -28.95 -22.25 22.23
CA ALA A 26 -28.87 -23.68 22.49
C ALA A 26 -30.27 -24.26 22.72
N SER A 27 -30.69 -25.13 21.82
CA SER A 27 -31.71 -26.18 21.96
C SER A 27 -31.53 -27.06 20.72
N GLY A 28 -31.30 -28.38 20.74
CA GLY A 28 -31.58 -29.42 21.72
C GLY A 28 -32.27 -30.58 20.96
N PHE A 29 -31.98 -31.84 21.33
CA PHE A 29 -32.45 -33.13 20.76
C PHE A 29 -31.70 -33.65 19.52
N GLY A 30 -31.18 -34.88 19.43
CA GLY A 30 -31.09 -36.08 20.28
C GLY A 30 -30.13 -37.03 19.52
N GLY A 31 -29.22 -37.79 20.12
CA GLY A 31 -29.49 -38.87 21.06
C GLY A 31 -29.84 -40.16 20.31
N MET A 32 -28.85 -40.94 19.83
CA MET A 32 -28.92 -42.41 19.84
C MET A 32 -27.55 -43.04 19.57
N ALA A 33 -26.95 -43.61 20.60
CA ALA A 33 -25.86 -44.57 20.50
C ALA A 33 -26.39 -45.93 20.05
N ARG A 34 -25.65 -46.64 19.18
CA ARG A 34 -25.74 -48.10 19.08
C ARG A 34 -24.35 -48.72 19.07
N VAL A 35 -24.04 -49.32 20.21
CA VAL A 35 -23.07 -50.40 20.36
C VAL A 35 -23.62 -51.62 19.65
N GLY A 36 -22.76 -52.34 18.92
CA GLY A 36 -23.09 -53.59 18.25
C GLY A 36 -21.85 -54.45 18.04
N THR A 37 -21.47 -55.17 19.09
CA THR A 37 -20.65 -56.38 19.02
C THR A 37 -21.38 -57.48 18.25
N ASN A 38 -20.71 -58.18 17.32
CA ASN A 38 -20.50 -59.65 17.37
C ASN A 38 -20.15 -60.29 16.01
N TYR A 39 -19.06 -61.08 16.09
CA TYR A 39 -18.76 -62.37 15.46
C TYR A 39 -19.23 -62.71 14.04
N GLY A 40 -18.26 -63.04 13.19
CA GLY A 40 -18.45 -63.72 11.90
C GLY A 40 -17.15 -64.36 11.41
N VAL A 41 -16.88 -65.55 11.92
CA VAL A 41 -15.84 -66.50 11.51
C VAL A 41 -16.11 -67.10 10.14
N ALA A 42 -15.08 -67.19 9.29
CA ALA A 42 -14.83 -68.26 8.30
C ALA A 42 -13.44 -67.98 7.67
N SER A 43 -12.35 -68.59 8.13
CA SER A 43 -11.86 -69.95 7.84
C SER A 43 -11.47 -70.19 6.37
N SER A 44 -10.17 -70.50 6.19
CA SER A 44 -9.57 -71.41 5.18
C SER A 44 -9.71 -71.00 3.70
N SER A 45 -8.71 -71.09 2.80
CA SER A 45 -7.42 -71.79 2.78
C SER A 45 -6.84 -71.66 1.35
N PHE A 46 -5.54 -71.92 1.20
CA PHE A 46 -4.77 -72.14 -0.06
C PHE A 46 -4.46 -70.88 -0.89
N GLY A 47 -3.23 -70.61 -1.35
CA GLY A 47 -1.97 -71.35 -1.32
C GLY A 47 -0.80 -70.42 -1.67
N ILE A 48 0.41 -70.83 -1.26
CA ILE A 48 1.69 -70.16 -1.50
C ILE A 48 2.29 -70.64 -2.86
N PRO A 49 3.53 -70.28 -3.26
CA PRO A 49 3.87 -69.34 -4.34
C PRO A 49 4.55 -70.00 -5.56
N SER A 50 4.77 -69.29 -6.67
CA SER A 50 5.90 -69.62 -7.56
C SER A 50 6.30 -68.49 -8.51
N LEU A 51 7.53 -68.01 -8.31
CA LEU A 51 8.60 -67.72 -9.28
C LEU A 51 8.22 -67.50 -10.75
N GLY A 52 8.70 -66.38 -11.31
CA GLY A 52 8.87 -66.23 -12.75
C GLY A 52 9.03 -64.79 -13.23
N SER A 53 10.23 -64.21 -13.09
CA SER A 53 10.65 -63.11 -13.97
C SER A 53 10.92 -63.68 -15.37
N PRO A 54 10.60 -62.92 -16.43
CA PRO A 54 11.68 -62.62 -17.36
C PRO A 54 11.73 -61.14 -17.77
N LEU A 55 12.98 -60.74 -18.04
CA LEU A 55 13.38 -59.47 -18.63
C LEU A 55 12.66 -59.15 -19.95
N THR A 56 12.84 -57.87 -20.34
CA THR A 56 12.84 -57.33 -21.72
C THR A 56 11.44 -56.91 -22.18
N THR A 57 11.15 -55.64 -22.43
CA THR A 57 11.72 -54.90 -23.58
C THR A 57 11.53 -53.40 -23.39
N ILE A 58 12.65 -52.69 -23.40
CA ILE A 58 12.74 -51.24 -23.54
C ILE A 58 12.47 -50.92 -25.02
N PRO A 59 11.47 -50.11 -25.39
CA PRO A 59 11.30 -49.72 -26.77
C PRO A 59 12.45 -48.78 -27.20
N PRO A 60 13.05 -49.00 -28.38
CA PRO A 60 14.17 -48.20 -28.85
C PRO A 60 13.73 -46.79 -29.25
N SER A 61 14.66 -45.88 -29.03
CA SER A 61 14.76 -44.53 -29.55
C SER A 61 14.17 -44.38 -30.96
N GLN A 62 13.09 -43.62 -31.08
CA GLN A 62 12.81 -42.92 -32.32
C GLN A 62 13.56 -41.59 -32.29
N SER A 63 14.62 -41.54 -33.08
CA SER A 63 15.31 -40.35 -33.52
C SER A 63 14.33 -39.38 -34.16
N SER A 64 14.04 -38.28 -33.47
CA SER A 64 13.47 -37.08 -34.10
C SER A 64 14.51 -36.52 -35.06
N PRO A 65 14.12 -36.13 -36.30
CA PRO A 65 15.06 -35.48 -37.20
C PRO A 65 15.51 -34.17 -36.56
N SER A 66 16.84 -34.03 -36.45
CA SER A 66 17.52 -32.79 -36.15
C SER A 66 17.27 -31.80 -37.29
N THR A 67 16.10 -31.18 -37.31
CA THR A 67 16.00 -29.85 -37.88
C THR A 67 16.86 -28.99 -36.97
N THR A 68 18.00 -28.54 -37.50
CA THR A 68 18.73 -27.40 -36.96
C THR A 68 17.75 -26.25 -36.86
N ALA A 69 16.99 -26.20 -35.78
CA ALA A 69 16.42 -24.98 -35.28
C ALA A 69 17.66 -24.16 -34.99
N LEU A 70 18.00 -23.28 -35.95
CA LEU A 70 18.72 -22.07 -35.64
C LEU A 70 18.18 -21.66 -34.29
N SER A 71 19.06 -21.69 -33.29
CA SER A 71 18.82 -21.06 -32.02
C SER A 71 18.24 -19.71 -32.37
N MET A 72 16.90 -19.61 -32.26
CA MET A 72 16.21 -18.36 -32.14
C MET A 72 16.86 -17.82 -30.89
N ALA A 73 17.95 -17.07 -31.09
CA ALA A 73 18.39 -16.06 -30.18
C ALA A 73 17.10 -15.33 -29.92
N GLN A 74 16.47 -15.66 -28.78
CA GLN A 74 15.28 -15.02 -28.30
C GLN A 74 15.69 -13.57 -28.33
N ARG A 75 15.26 -12.86 -29.38
CA ARG A 75 15.46 -11.43 -29.52
C ARG A 75 15.00 -10.95 -28.18
N ARG A 76 15.95 -10.53 -27.33
CA ARG A 76 15.69 -10.14 -25.96
C ARG A 76 14.71 -9.01 -26.11
N GLY A 77 13.43 -9.36 -26.03
CA GLY A 77 12.35 -8.47 -26.39
C GLY A 77 12.56 -7.29 -25.49
N ARG A 78 12.69 -6.10 -26.08
CA ARG A 78 12.76 -4.84 -25.34
C ARG A 78 11.75 -4.97 -24.19
N PRO A 79 12.18 -4.83 -22.93
CA PRO A 79 11.31 -5.12 -21.79
C PRO A 79 10.00 -4.41 -22.05
N ARG A 80 8.91 -5.19 -22.16
CA ARG A 80 7.59 -4.63 -22.42
C ARG A 80 7.38 -3.57 -21.34
N GLY A 81 7.18 -2.33 -21.77
CA GLY A 81 6.93 -1.23 -20.85
C GLY A 81 5.78 -1.62 -19.91
N PRO A 82 5.69 -0.98 -18.72
CA PRO A 82 4.64 -1.28 -17.77
C PRO A 82 3.28 -1.25 -18.48
N VAL A 83 2.51 -2.33 -18.35
CA VAL A 83 1.18 -2.44 -18.94
C VAL A 83 0.37 -1.26 -18.42
N ARG A 84 -0.04 -0.35 -19.32
CA ARG A 84 -0.94 0.74 -18.95
C ARG A 84 -2.24 0.09 -18.46
N THR A 85 -2.48 0.12 -17.15
CA THR A 85 -3.78 -0.28 -16.61
C THR A 85 -4.80 0.73 -17.15
N ILE A 86 -5.60 0.31 -18.12
CA ILE A 86 -6.70 1.11 -18.65
C ILE A 86 -7.71 1.21 -17.50
N GLU A 87 -7.84 2.41 -16.90
CA GLU A 87 -8.87 2.63 -15.89
C GLU A 87 -10.24 2.48 -16.56
N GLN A 88 -10.97 1.42 -16.22
CA GLN A 88 -12.31 1.20 -16.75
C GLN A 88 -13.23 2.31 -16.27
N LYS A 89 -13.82 3.03 -17.23
CA LYS A 89 -14.80 4.06 -16.97
C LYS A 89 -16.05 3.40 -16.36
N PRO A 90 -16.53 3.85 -15.20
CA PRO A 90 -17.81 3.41 -14.65
C PRO A 90 -18.97 3.71 -15.61
N THR A 91 -19.95 2.82 -15.67
CA THR A 91 -21.18 3.03 -16.43
C THR A 91 -21.96 4.21 -15.85
N MET A 92 -22.56 5.02 -16.71
CA MET A 92 -23.22 6.26 -16.30
C MET A 92 -24.48 6.58 -17.10
N ASN A 93 -25.38 7.34 -16.47
CA ASN A 93 -26.61 7.87 -17.05
C ASN A 93 -27.43 6.78 -17.77
N ASP A 94 -27.46 6.81 -19.10
CA ASP A 94 -28.29 5.94 -19.92
C ASP A 94 -27.73 4.52 -20.08
N GLU A 95 -26.44 4.32 -19.78
CA GLU A 95 -25.80 3.01 -19.79
C GLU A 95 -26.26 2.11 -18.63
N ILE A 96 -26.88 2.71 -17.60
CA ILE A 96 -27.38 1.99 -16.41
C ILE A 96 -28.71 1.32 -16.75
N GLN A 97 -28.75 -0.01 -16.76
CA GLN A 97 -29.94 -0.79 -17.17
C GLN A 97 -30.86 -1.24 -16.01
N TYR A 98 -30.53 -0.92 -14.76
CA TYR A 98 -31.27 -1.38 -13.60
C TYR A 98 -32.51 -0.54 -13.31
N ASP A 99 -33.65 -1.18 -13.01
CA ASP A 99 -34.91 -0.50 -12.74
C ASP A 99 -34.96 0.15 -11.34
N THR A 100 -34.51 -0.57 -10.32
CA THR A 100 -34.47 -0.12 -8.92
C THR A 100 -33.04 0.03 -8.44
N MET A 101 -32.71 1.17 -7.84
CA MET A 101 -31.34 1.49 -7.46
C MET A 101 -31.29 2.36 -6.20
N ARG A 102 -30.25 2.16 -5.39
CA ARG A 102 -29.99 2.98 -4.21
C ARG A 102 -29.15 4.19 -4.62
N VAL A 103 -29.70 5.38 -4.42
CA VAL A 103 -29.08 6.62 -4.89
C VAL A 103 -28.49 7.41 -3.73
N THR A 104 -27.28 7.92 -3.96
CA THR A 104 -26.53 8.71 -3.01
C THR A 104 -26.12 10.04 -3.63
N THR A 105 -26.18 11.14 -2.87
CA THR A 105 -25.73 12.47 -3.27
C THR A 105 -24.52 12.92 -2.45
N PRO A 106 -23.53 13.60 -3.05
CA PRO A 106 -22.44 14.22 -2.34
C PRO A 106 -22.90 15.53 -1.69
N SER A 107 -23.03 15.56 -0.37
CA SER A 107 -23.35 16.79 0.36
C SER A 107 -22.08 17.63 0.61
N ALA A 108 -22.22 18.95 0.67
CA ALA A 108 -21.12 19.90 0.92
C ALA A 108 -20.38 19.65 2.25
N LYS A 109 -21.01 18.95 3.20
CA LYS A 109 -20.43 18.56 4.49
C LYS A 109 -19.50 17.33 4.41
N GLY A 110 -19.22 16.81 3.21
CA GLY A 110 -18.26 15.72 2.98
C GLY A 110 -18.78 14.32 3.32
N LYS A 111 -20.01 14.20 3.82
CA LYS A 111 -20.70 12.93 4.01
C LYS A 111 -21.71 12.73 2.88
N ASP A 112 -21.68 11.54 2.31
CA ASP A 112 -22.60 11.10 1.28
C ASP A 112 -24.00 10.93 1.89
N GLU A 113 -24.99 11.63 1.33
CA GLU A 113 -26.39 11.62 1.77
C GLU A 113 -27.17 10.60 0.94
N ALA A 114 -27.82 9.65 1.60
CA ALA A 114 -28.60 8.62 0.93
C ALA A 114 -29.99 9.16 0.63
N LEU A 115 -30.36 9.26 -0.65
CA LEU A 115 -31.72 9.62 -1.07
C LEU A 115 -32.69 8.42 -1.01
N GLY A 116 -32.18 7.23 -0.67
CA GLY A 116 -32.95 6.00 -0.55
C GLY A 116 -32.93 5.14 -1.82
N ILE A 117 -33.88 4.21 -1.90
CA ILE A 117 -34.11 3.34 -3.07
C ILE A 117 -35.14 4.04 -3.95
N MET A 118 -34.83 4.20 -5.24
CA MET A 118 -35.72 4.83 -6.21
C MET A 118 -35.59 4.17 -7.58
N SER A 119 -36.50 4.53 -8.50
CA SER A 119 -36.43 4.05 -9.87
C SER A 119 -35.31 4.76 -10.64
N ARG A 120 -34.86 4.16 -11.74
CA ARG A 120 -33.92 4.78 -12.69
C ARG A 120 -34.40 6.15 -13.18
N ALA A 121 -35.69 6.24 -13.54
CA ALA A 121 -36.28 7.47 -14.06
C ALA A 121 -36.22 8.60 -13.01
N ASP A 122 -36.59 8.30 -11.76
CA ASP A 122 -36.55 9.27 -10.66
C ASP A 122 -35.12 9.70 -10.34
N ALA A 123 -34.17 8.76 -10.41
CA ALA A 123 -32.76 9.06 -10.17
C ALA A 123 -32.18 10.01 -11.23
N LEU A 124 -32.52 9.80 -12.51
CA LEU A 124 -32.12 10.67 -13.61
C LEU A 124 -32.81 12.04 -13.53
N ALA A 125 -34.09 12.09 -13.14
CA ALA A 125 -34.80 13.35 -12.92
C ALA A 125 -34.12 14.19 -11.83
N LYS A 126 -33.81 13.59 -10.68
CA LYS A 126 -33.09 14.27 -9.59
C LYS A 126 -31.69 14.74 -10.00
N ALA A 127 -30.97 13.94 -10.80
CA ALA A 127 -29.66 14.34 -11.31
C ALA A 127 -29.75 15.61 -12.20
N LYS A 128 -30.81 15.74 -13.01
CA LYS A 128 -31.08 16.93 -13.82
C LYS A 128 -31.49 18.12 -12.95
N GLU A 129 -32.40 17.94 -12.00
CA GLU A 129 -32.87 18.98 -11.07
C GLU A 129 -31.73 19.61 -10.24
N MET A 130 -30.75 18.80 -9.84
CA MET A 130 -29.61 19.25 -9.03
C MET A 130 -28.53 20.01 -9.81
N GLY A 131 -28.78 20.33 -11.09
CA GLY A 131 -27.87 21.12 -11.93
C GLY A 131 -27.19 20.33 -13.04
N GLY A 132 -27.85 19.29 -13.58
CA GLY A 132 -27.32 18.51 -14.70
C GLY A 132 -26.11 17.65 -14.33
N LEU A 133 -26.16 17.00 -13.17
CA LEU A 133 -25.10 16.10 -12.71
C LEU A 133 -25.24 14.71 -13.35
N ASP A 134 -24.15 13.94 -13.36
CA ASP A 134 -24.16 12.56 -13.85
C ASP A 134 -24.57 11.57 -12.76
N LEU A 135 -25.32 10.55 -13.17
CA LEU A 135 -25.64 9.39 -12.36
C LEU A 135 -24.62 8.29 -12.67
N ILE A 136 -23.74 7.98 -11.72
CA ILE A 136 -22.65 7.03 -11.90
C ILE A 136 -22.92 5.77 -11.07
N LEU A 137 -22.73 4.61 -11.68
CA LEU A 137 -22.79 3.34 -10.98
C LEU A 137 -21.47 3.07 -10.23
N ILE A 138 -21.54 2.97 -8.90
CA ILE A 138 -20.34 2.74 -8.06
C ILE A 138 -20.17 1.26 -7.75
N ASN A 139 -21.27 0.58 -7.40
CA ASN A 139 -21.24 -0.83 -7.04
C ASN A 139 -22.42 -1.57 -7.65
N GLU A 140 -22.11 -2.48 -8.55
CA GLU A 140 -23.05 -3.42 -9.20
C GLU A 140 -23.38 -4.61 -8.31
N ASN A 141 -22.47 -5.01 -7.41
CA ASN A 141 -22.59 -6.26 -6.65
C ASN A 141 -23.57 -6.18 -5.47
N SER A 142 -24.39 -5.14 -5.37
CA SER A 142 -25.33 -4.93 -4.27
C SER A 142 -26.76 -5.01 -4.79
N ASP A 143 -27.63 -5.69 -4.05
CA ASP A 143 -29.07 -5.74 -4.32
C ASP A 143 -29.82 -4.81 -3.36
N PRO A 144 -30.33 -3.63 -3.78
CA PRO A 144 -30.28 -3.01 -5.11
C PRO A 144 -28.96 -2.25 -5.41
N PRO A 145 -28.59 -2.07 -6.69
CA PRO A 145 -27.32 -1.47 -7.11
C PRO A 145 -27.14 -0.05 -6.60
N VAL A 146 -25.89 0.33 -6.29
CA VAL A 146 -25.58 1.62 -5.66
C VAL A 146 -25.07 2.61 -6.69
N CYS A 147 -25.85 3.66 -6.91
CA CYS A 147 -25.52 4.75 -7.80
C CYS A 147 -25.30 6.05 -7.02
N LYS A 148 -24.48 6.92 -7.58
CA LYS A 148 -24.14 8.22 -7.01
C LYS A 148 -24.34 9.31 -8.04
N ILE A 149 -25.06 10.37 -7.65
CA ILE A 149 -25.26 11.56 -8.47
C ILE A 149 -24.07 12.49 -8.23
N VAL A 150 -23.16 12.67 -9.18
CA VAL A 150 -22.00 13.55 -9.07
C VAL A 150 -21.44 13.88 -10.45
N ASP A 151 -20.81 15.05 -10.60
CA ASP A 151 -20.00 15.35 -11.78
C ASP A 151 -18.85 14.33 -11.92
N TYR A 152 -18.86 13.57 -13.02
CA TYR A 152 -17.89 12.53 -13.31
C TYR A 152 -16.45 13.05 -13.35
N SER A 153 -16.22 14.23 -13.94
CA SER A 153 -14.88 14.79 -14.13
C SER A 153 -14.24 15.11 -12.79
N LYS A 154 -15.00 15.77 -11.90
CA LYS A 154 -14.58 16.07 -10.54
C LYS A 154 -14.40 14.82 -9.70
N TYR A 155 -15.31 13.85 -9.81
CA TYR A 155 -15.22 12.58 -9.10
C TYR A 155 -13.97 11.78 -9.49
N ARG A 156 -13.67 11.67 -10.80
CA ARG A 156 -12.47 10.99 -11.32
C ARG A 156 -11.20 11.62 -10.75
N TYR A 157 -11.08 12.95 -10.82
CA TYR A 157 -9.93 13.67 -10.27
C TYR A 157 -9.76 13.44 -8.76
N MET A 158 -10.85 13.52 -8.00
CA MET A 158 -10.82 13.27 -6.55
C MET A 158 -10.45 11.81 -6.22
N LYS A 159 -10.98 10.84 -6.96
CA LYS A 159 -10.67 9.41 -6.80
C LYS A 159 -9.20 9.14 -7.11
N GLU A 160 -8.69 9.69 -8.21
CA GLU A 160 -7.29 9.54 -8.62
C GLU A 160 -6.35 10.23 -7.61
N LYS A 161 -6.67 11.44 -7.16
CA LYS A 161 -5.90 12.15 -6.13
C LYS A 161 -5.84 11.36 -4.84
N LYS A 162 -6.97 10.84 -4.35
CA LYS A 162 -7.03 9.97 -3.17
C LYS A 162 -6.23 8.69 -3.38
N ALA A 163 -6.33 8.05 -4.56
CA ALA A 163 -5.56 6.86 -4.88
C ALA A 163 -4.05 7.13 -4.89
N LYS A 164 -3.62 8.28 -5.43
CA LYS A 164 -2.22 8.73 -5.41
C LYS A 164 -1.74 9.01 -3.98
N GLU A 165 -2.55 9.67 -3.16
CA GLU A 165 -2.24 9.92 -1.74
C GLU A 165 -2.12 8.61 -0.95
N LEU A 166 -3.05 7.66 -1.15
CA LEU A 166 -2.99 6.34 -0.53
C LEU A 166 -1.73 5.58 -0.96
N LYS A 167 -1.42 5.54 -2.26
CA LYS A 167 -0.20 4.90 -2.79
C LYS A 167 1.07 5.52 -2.21
N LYS A 168 1.14 6.85 -2.09
CA LYS A 168 2.29 7.55 -1.48
C LYS A 168 2.43 7.23 0.01
N ASN A 169 1.31 7.09 0.72
CA ASN A 169 1.30 6.79 2.14
C ASN A 169 1.66 5.33 2.43
N SER A 170 1.17 4.40 1.60
CA SER A 170 1.46 2.97 1.63
C SER A 170 2.77 2.66 0.89
N LYS A 171 3.91 3.10 1.42
CA LYS A 171 5.20 2.59 0.94
C LYS A 171 5.29 1.10 1.29
N ALA A 172 5.40 0.24 0.28
CA ALA A 172 5.61 -1.18 0.49
C ALA A 172 6.93 -1.40 1.22
N SER A 173 6.97 -2.33 2.16
CA SER A 173 8.23 -2.75 2.79
C SER A 173 9.05 -3.47 1.72
N GLU A 174 10.17 -2.87 1.34
CA GLU A 174 11.07 -3.43 0.34
C GLU A 174 11.93 -4.53 0.96
N VAL A 175 12.30 -5.53 0.16
CA VAL A 175 13.24 -6.56 0.57
C VAL A 175 14.65 -6.09 0.21
N LYS A 176 15.46 -5.78 1.22
CA LYS A 176 16.86 -5.40 1.04
C LYS A 176 17.76 -6.62 1.24
N GLU A 177 18.81 -6.75 0.46
CA GLU A 177 19.73 -7.88 0.56
C GLU A 177 21.06 -7.45 1.20
N VAL A 178 21.55 -8.25 2.16
CA VAL A 178 22.88 -8.12 2.73
C VAL A 178 23.65 -9.40 2.45
N LYS A 179 24.65 -9.30 1.58
CA LYS A 179 25.53 -10.43 1.21
C LYS A 179 26.75 -10.48 2.12
N MET A 180 27.16 -11.67 2.51
CA MET A 180 28.33 -11.95 3.33
C MET A 180 29.10 -13.13 2.74
N SER A 181 30.41 -13.15 2.91
CA SER A 181 31.24 -14.32 2.59
C SER A 181 31.28 -15.26 3.79
N TYR A 182 31.47 -16.56 3.57
CA TYR A 182 31.58 -17.53 4.68
C TYR A 182 32.81 -17.26 5.59
N LYS A 183 33.95 -16.85 5.01
CA LYS A 183 35.17 -16.39 5.71
C LYS A 183 35.15 -14.88 5.88
N ILE A 184 34.19 -14.37 6.64
CA ILE A 184 34.12 -12.94 6.94
C ILE A 184 35.06 -12.59 8.10
N ASP A 185 35.74 -11.45 7.99
CA ASP A 185 36.52 -10.88 9.09
C ASP A 185 35.60 -10.21 10.14
N VAL A 186 36.05 -10.09 11.39
CA VAL A 186 35.29 -9.47 12.48
C VAL A 186 34.90 -8.03 12.15
N HIS A 187 35.78 -7.26 11.50
CA HIS A 187 35.49 -5.88 11.13
C HIS A 187 34.40 -5.80 10.05
N ASP A 188 34.53 -6.59 8.98
CA ASP A 188 33.54 -6.62 7.89
C ASP A 188 32.18 -7.13 8.40
N TYR A 189 32.17 -8.13 9.29
CA TYR A 189 30.96 -8.59 9.96
C TYR A 189 30.24 -7.45 10.69
N GLY A 190 30.98 -6.62 11.43
CA GLY A 190 30.43 -5.44 12.08
C GLY A 190 29.79 -4.44 11.12
N VAL A 191 30.37 -4.25 9.93
CA VAL A 191 29.80 -3.38 8.88
C VAL A 191 28.51 -3.98 8.32
N ARG A 192 28.48 -5.28 8.03
CA ARG A 192 27.29 -5.99 7.53
C ARG A 192 26.16 -5.98 8.55
N LYS A 193 26.46 -6.23 9.84
CA LYS A 193 25.51 -6.11 10.97
C LYS A 193 24.92 -4.71 11.03
N LYS A 194 25.75 -3.65 10.99
CA LYS A 194 25.28 -2.25 10.99
C LYS A 194 24.36 -1.96 9.81
N ASN A 195 24.67 -2.45 8.61
CA ASN A 195 23.83 -2.25 7.44
C ASN A 195 22.49 -2.99 7.56
N ALA A 196 22.49 -4.24 8.04
CA ALA A 196 21.27 -4.98 8.33
C ALA A 196 20.40 -4.24 9.38
N SER A 197 20.99 -3.78 10.48
CA SER A 197 20.29 -2.99 11.51
C SER A 197 19.72 -1.69 10.96
N LYS A 198 20.44 -0.97 10.09
CA LYS A 198 19.94 0.23 9.42
C LYS A 198 18.70 -0.07 8.57
N PHE A 199 18.70 -1.16 7.82
CA PHE A 199 17.56 -1.53 6.97
C PHE A 199 16.33 -1.95 7.78
N ILE A 200 16.53 -2.65 8.89
CA ILE A 200 15.45 -3.06 9.80
C ILE A 200 14.86 -1.84 10.53
N ASN A 201 15.71 -0.91 10.96
CA ASN A 201 15.27 0.37 11.56
C ASN A 201 14.53 1.27 10.57
N GLN A 202 14.67 1.04 9.26
CA GLN A 202 13.86 1.70 8.23
C GLN A 202 12.52 0.98 7.98
N GLY A 203 12.30 -0.20 8.57
CA GLY A 203 11.08 -1.00 8.40
C GLY A 203 11.10 -1.92 7.18
N ASN A 204 12.29 -2.19 6.63
CA ASN A 204 12.46 -3.10 5.50
C ASN A 204 12.68 -4.54 5.99
N ARG A 205 12.28 -5.51 5.17
CA ARG A 205 12.65 -6.91 5.36
C ARG A 205 14.05 -7.12 4.80
N VAL A 206 14.89 -7.84 5.53
CA VAL A 206 16.28 -8.06 5.11
C VAL A 206 16.50 -9.53 4.75
N LYS A 207 16.98 -9.79 3.54
CA LYS A 207 17.50 -11.08 3.12
C LYS A 207 19.00 -11.10 3.41
N CYS A 208 19.41 -11.85 4.42
CA CYS A 208 20.82 -12.09 4.72
C CYS A 208 21.28 -13.31 3.91
N THR A 209 22.27 -13.12 3.03
CA THR A 209 22.77 -14.15 2.12
C THR A 209 24.25 -14.40 2.40
N VAL A 210 24.62 -15.64 2.73
CA VAL A 210 26.01 -16.11 2.77
C VAL A 210 26.33 -16.73 1.41
N MET A 211 27.39 -16.26 0.77
CA MET A 211 27.86 -16.77 -0.51
C MET A 211 29.00 -17.76 -0.28
N PHE A 212 28.91 -18.93 -0.92
CA PHE A 212 29.99 -19.91 -0.96
C PHE A 212 30.71 -19.86 -2.31
N LYS A 213 32.04 -19.97 -2.30
CA LYS A 213 32.84 -19.96 -3.53
C LYS A 213 33.33 -21.37 -3.87
N GLY A 214 33.12 -21.80 -5.12
CA GLY A 214 33.72 -23.03 -5.64
C GLY A 214 33.34 -24.29 -4.85
N ARG A 215 34.32 -24.90 -4.18
CA ARG A 215 34.21 -26.17 -3.41
C ARG A 215 33.73 -25.95 -1.97
N GLU A 216 33.59 -24.69 -1.54
CA GLU A 216 33.26 -24.34 -0.16
C GLU A 216 31.80 -24.61 0.21
N VAL A 217 30.96 -24.99 -0.76
CA VAL A 217 29.54 -25.35 -0.55
C VAL A 217 29.36 -26.66 0.24
N GLN A 218 30.45 -27.30 0.65
CA GLN A 218 30.42 -28.41 1.61
C GLN A 218 30.40 -27.91 3.06
N HIS A 219 30.85 -26.67 3.31
CA HIS A 219 30.92 -26.07 4.64
C HIS A 219 29.67 -25.23 4.95
N ASP A 220 28.49 -25.78 4.65
CA ASP A 220 27.22 -25.10 4.93
C ASP A 220 27.04 -24.82 6.43
N ASN A 221 27.55 -25.73 7.29
CA ASN A 221 27.49 -25.60 8.76
C ASN A 221 28.03 -24.25 9.25
N LEU A 222 29.17 -23.80 8.71
CA LEU A 222 29.75 -22.50 9.08
C LEU A 222 28.88 -21.33 8.62
N GLY A 223 28.19 -21.46 7.49
CA GLY A 223 27.21 -20.47 7.03
C GLY A 223 25.98 -20.42 7.93
N TYR A 224 25.48 -21.58 8.38
CA TYR A 224 24.38 -21.65 9.35
C TYR A 224 24.77 -20.97 10.66
N ASP A 225 25.95 -21.29 11.19
CA ASP A 225 26.46 -20.68 12.42
C ASP A 225 26.60 -19.16 12.28
N LEU A 226 27.09 -18.66 11.14
CA LEU A 226 27.21 -17.23 10.90
C LEU A 226 25.85 -16.52 10.87
N LEU A 227 24.85 -17.12 10.23
CA LEU A 227 23.50 -16.55 10.18
C LEU A 227 22.80 -16.60 11.53
N ASN A 228 23.00 -17.68 12.31
CA ASN A 228 22.48 -17.80 13.67
C ASN A 228 23.12 -16.76 14.59
N LYS A 229 24.45 -16.60 14.53
CA LYS A 229 25.17 -15.54 15.25
C LYS A 229 24.64 -14.16 14.95
N LEU A 230 24.39 -13.86 13.66
CA LEU A 230 23.79 -12.57 13.25
C LEU A 230 22.37 -12.39 13.81
N ALA A 231 21.57 -13.45 13.83
CA ALA A 231 20.22 -13.40 14.38
C ALA A 231 20.21 -13.15 15.91
N GLU A 232 21.09 -13.82 16.66
CA GLU A 232 21.28 -13.60 18.10
C GLU A 232 21.74 -12.17 18.38
N ASP A 233 22.74 -11.71 17.64
CA ASP A 233 23.31 -10.36 17.73
C ASP A 233 22.32 -9.21 17.47
N MET A 234 21.22 -9.52 16.77
CA MET A 234 20.19 -8.57 16.35
C MET A 234 18.82 -8.88 16.95
N GLN A 235 18.76 -9.82 17.89
CA GLN A 235 17.51 -10.28 18.51
C GLN A 235 16.72 -9.15 19.17
N ASP A 236 17.36 -8.05 19.55
CA ASP A 236 16.70 -6.87 20.12
C ASP A 236 15.74 -6.20 19.13
N ILE A 237 16.13 -6.08 17.87
CA ILE A 237 15.47 -5.24 16.86
C ILE A 237 14.62 -6.09 15.90
N CYS A 238 15.02 -7.35 15.68
CA CYS A 238 14.41 -8.20 14.65
C CYS A 238 14.06 -9.61 15.13
N THR A 239 13.25 -10.27 14.32
CA THR A 239 12.85 -11.67 14.45
C THR A 239 13.19 -12.40 13.15
N MET A 240 13.70 -13.62 13.29
CA MET A 240 14.05 -14.47 12.16
C MET A 240 12.76 -15.03 11.52
N ASP A 241 12.62 -14.86 10.21
CA ASP A 241 11.45 -15.28 9.43
C ASP A 241 11.74 -16.61 8.73
N GLY A 242 11.76 -17.67 9.54
CA GLY A 242 12.07 -19.04 9.13
C GLY A 242 13.53 -19.45 9.32
N LYS A 243 13.79 -20.74 9.12
CA LYS A 243 15.15 -21.30 9.17
C LYS A 243 15.96 -20.91 7.92
N PRO A 244 17.29 -20.82 8.00
CA PRO A 244 18.11 -20.54 6.82
C PRO A 244 17.90 -21.61 5.74
N LYS A 245 17.67 -21.17 4.50
CA LYS A 245 17.42 -22.02 3.34
C LYS A 245 18.58 -21.92 2.36
N ARG A 246 19.01 -23.08 1.86
CA ARG A 246 20.04 -23.17 0.83
C ARG A 246 19.42 -22.92 -0.55
N GLU A 247 19.88 -21.84 -1.20
CA GLU A 247 19.55 -21.46 -2.57
C GLU A 247 20.78 -21.71 -3.46
N GLY A 248 21.00 -22.97 -3.83
CA GLY A 248 22.13 -23.39 -4.67
C GLY A 248 23.49 -23.18 -4.01
N ARG A 249 24.21 -22.14 -4.45
CA ARG A 249 25.55 -21.77 -3.93
C ARG A 249 25.48 -20.74 -2.81
N ASN A 250 24.28 -20.33 -2.43
CA ASN A 250 24.04 -19.34 -1.39
C ASN A 250 23.22 -19.96 -0.27
N LEU A 251 23.48 -19.55 0.97
CA LEU A 251 22.62 -19.82 2.10
C LEU A 251 21.93 -18.50 2.48
N SER A 252 20.60 -18.49 2.55
CA SER A 252 19.86 -17.26 2.79
C SER A 252 18.87 -17.39 3.94
N CYS A 253 18.67 -16.30 4.68
CA CYS A 253 17.67 -16.18 5.71
C CYS A 253 16.96 -14.83 5.60
N PHE A 254 15.67 -14.81 5.94
CA PHE A 254 14.91 -13.57 6.06
C PHE A 254 14.85 -13.13 7.51
N VAL A 255 15.00 -11.83 7.70
CA VAL A 255 14.95 -11.17 9.00
C VAL A 255 13.92 -10.05 8.90
N VAL A 256 12.96 -10.05 9.83
CA VAL A 256 11.83 -9.14 9.85
C VAL A 256 11.92 -8.21 11.08
N PRO A 257 11.63 -6.91 10.94
CA PRO A 257 11.60 -6.00 12.08
C PRO A 257 10.52 -6.42 13.09
N LYS A 258 10.83 -6.30 14.38
CA LYS A 258 9.84 -6.49 15.44
C LYS A 258 8.68 -5.49 15.29
N PRO A 259 7.46 -5.86 15.73
CA PRO A 259 6.29 -4.98 15.64
C PRO A 259 6.49 -3.67 16.42
N GLU A 260 7.27 -3.68 17.50
CA GLU A 260 7.58 -2.48 18.30
C GLU A 260 8.40 -1.45 17.52
N ILE A 261 9.37 -1.91 16.72
CA ILE A 261 10.20 -1.05 15.88
C ILE A 261 9.36 -0.44 14.76
N LEU A 262 8.47 -1.23 14.15
CA LEU A 262 7.52 -0.75 13.15
C LEU A 262 6.60 0.35 13.70
N LYS A 263 6.13 0.24 14.95
CA LYS A 263 5.33 1.29 15.61
C LYS A 263 6.14 2.59 15.77
N LYS A 264 7.37 2.51 16.26
CA LYS A 264 8.26 3.67 16.41
C LYS A 264 8.54 4.38 15.09
N ILE A 265 8.75 3.63 14.01
CA ILE A 265 8.95 4.18 12.66
C ILE A 265 7.71 4.94 12.19
N ASN A 266 6.52 4.36 12.37
CA ASN A 266 5.26 5.00 11.98
C ASN A 266 4.97 6.26 12.80
N GLU A 267 5.31 6.28 14.09
CA GLU A 267 5.18 7.48 14.92
C GLU A 267 6.13 8.59 14.48
N ASN A 268 7.39 8.26 14.18
CA ASN A 268 8.36 9.23 13.68
C ASN A 268 7.91 9.80 12.33
N LYS A 269 7.45 8.94 11.41
CA LYS A 269 6.87 9.38 10.12
C LYS A 269 5.69 10.33 10.31
N ARG A 270 4.79 10.03 11.25
CA ARG A 270 3.66 10.92 11.59
C ARG A 270 4.11 12.25 12.19
N LYS A 271 5.14 12.25 13.04
CA LYS A 271 5.72 13.48 13.62
C LYS A 271 6.35 14.35 12.52
N ASP A 272 7.10 13.73 11.61
CA ASP A 272 7.73 14.41 10.47
C ASP A 272 6.70 15.01 9.51
N GLU A 273 5.63 14.26 9.20
CA GLU A 273 4.52 14.75 8.38
C GLU A 273 3.79 15.93 9.06
N ARG A 274 3.54 15.86 10.37
CA ARG A 274 2.97 16.97 11.15
C ARG A 274 3.89 18.20 11.13
N ALA A 275 5.19 18.02 11.30
CA ALA A 275 6.16 19.11 11.26
C ALA A 275 6.22 19.76 9.86
N LYS A 276 6.23 18.95 8.79
CA LYS A 276 6.18 19.44 7.40
C LYS A 276 4.88 20.20 7.13
N ARG A 277 3.73 19.70 7.60
CA ARG A 277 2.45 20.39 7.46
C ARG A 277 2.45 21.75 8.16
N LYS A 278 2.92 21.83 9.41
CA LYS A 278 3.06 23.11 10.14
C LYS A 278 3.95 24.11 9.40
N LYS A 279 5.08 23.65 8.84
CA LYS A 279 5.98 24.50 8.03
C LYS A 279 5.30 25.00 6.74
N ARG A 280 4.51 24.15 6.07
CA ARG A 280 3.73 24.52 4.87
C ARG A 280 2.61 25.51 5.19
N GLU A 281 1.92 25.34 6.30
CA GLU A 281 0.89 26.27 6.76
C GLU A 281 1.49 27.63 7.14
N ALA A 282 2.63 27.64 7.85
CA ALA A 282 3.34 28.87 8.19
C ALA A 282 3.88 29.61 6.95
N SER A 283 4.40 28.90 5.94
CA SER A 283 4.84 29.51 4.68
C SER A 283 3.67 30.02 3.84
N LYS A 284 2.54 29.30 3.81
CA LYS A 284 1.32 29.77 3.14
C LYS A 284 0.78 31.05 3.78
N ALA A 285 0.72 31.12 5.11
CA ALA A 285 0.29 32.33 5.83
C ALA A 285 1.21 33.53 5.54
N LYS A 286 2.53 33.32 5.53
CA LYS A 286 3.50 34.37 5.16
C LYS A 286 3.37 34.82 3.70
N MET A 287 3.05 33.89 2.78
CA MET A 287 2.78 34.22 1.38
C MET A 287 1.49 35.03 1.23
N GLU A 288 0.42 34.63 1.94
CA GLU A 288 -0.85 35.37 1.94
C GLU A 288 -0.69 36.78 2.52
N GLU A 289 0.07 36.95 3.61
CA GLU A 289 0.40 38.26 4.18
C GLU A 289 1.21 39.12 3.20
N LYS A 290 2.21 38.55 2.51
CA LYS A 290 2.98 39.25 1.47
C LYS A 290 2.13 39.62 0.25
N LEU A 291 1.24 38.73 -0.20
CA LEU A 291 0.34 38.99 -1.32
C LEU A 291 -0.67 40.08 -0.96
N ALA A 292 -1.21 40.06 0.26
CA ALA A 292 -2.09 41.11 0.77
C ALA A 292 -1.36 42.46 0.87
N ALA A 293 -0.11 42.47 1.34
CA ALA A 293 0.72 43.68 1.37
C ALA A 293 1.03 44.20 -0.04
N LYS A 294 1.34 43.33 -1.00
CA LYS A 294 1.57 43.69 -2.41
C LYS A 294 0.29 44.20 -3.09
N GLN A 295 -0.87 43.59 -2.82
CA GLN A 295 -2.17 44.03 -3.33
C GLN A 295 -2.58 45.38 -2.73
N ALA A 296 -2.32 45.61 -1.43
CA ALA A 296 -2.56 46.90 -0.79
C ALA A 296 -1.64 48.00 -1.36
N ALA A 297 -0.36 47.69 -1.61
CA ALA A 297 0.57 48.62 -2.27
C ALA A 297 0.17 48.92 -3.72
N ALA A 298 -0.27 47.91 -4.48
CA ALA A 298 -0.78 48.10 -5.84
C ALA A 298 -2.09 48.92 -5.88
N ALA A 299 -3.00 48.70 -4.91
CA ALA A 299 -4.21 49.49 -4.76
C ALA A 299 -3.91 50.95 -4.36
N ALA A 300 -2.91 51.19 -3.52
CA ALA A 300 -2.44 52.54 -3.19
C ALA A 300 -1.79 53.25 -4.40
N ALA A 301 -1.04 52.52 -5.23
CA ALA A 301 -0.47 53.04 -6.47
C ALA A 301 -1.54 53.37 -7.53
N MET A 302 -2.61 52.56 -7.65
CA MET A 302 -3.75 52.87 -8.50
C MET A 302 -4.64 53.99 -7.94
N GLY A 303 -4.75 54.12 -6.61
CA GLY A 303 -5.51 55.19 -5.95
C GLY A 303 -4.88 56.58 -6.04
N MET A 304 -3.57 56.68 -6.32
CA MET A 304 -2.88 57.96 -6.50
C MET A 304 -3.02 58.54 -7.93
N ALA A 305 -3.68 57.83 -8.85
CA ALA A 305 -3.92 58.28 -10.23
C ALA A 305 -5.30 58.95 -10.46
N VAL A 306 -6.10 59.21 -9.42
CA VAL A 306 -7.46 59.79 -9.54
C VAL A 306 -7.55 61.21 -8.93
N ASN A 307 -6.45 61.97 -8.91
CA ASN A 307 -6.50 63.42 -8.73
C ASN A 307 -5.44 64.07 -9.64
N GLY A 308 -5.82 64.29 -10.89
CA GLY A 308 -4.96 64.88 -11.92
C GLY A 308 -5.66 64.80 -13.27
N GLU A 309 -6.66 65.64 -13.47
CA GLU A 309 -7.21 65.91 -14.79
C GLU A 309 -6.22 66.79 -15.56
N ALA A 310 -5.46 66.20 -16.49
CA ALA A 310 -5.09 66.79 -17.79
C ALA A 310 -4.24 65.81 -18.62
N ASP A 311 -4.50 65.85 -19.93
CA ASP A 311 -3.67 65.42 -21.06
C ASP A 311 -3.70 63.94 -21.52
N VAL A 312 -4.74 63.70 -22.32
CA VAL A 312 -4.72 62.79 -23.46
C VAL A 312 -3.62 63.24 -24.45
N SER A 313 -2.55 62.46 -24.60
CA SER A 313 -2.04 61.93 -25.88
C SER A 313 -0.52 61.65 -25.91
N LYS A 314 -0.19 60.50 -26.51
CA LYS A 314 1.12 60.06 -27.04
C LYS A 314 2.26 59.77 -26.06
N LYS A 315 2.41 58.48 -25.73
CA LYS A 315 3.62 57.73 -26.12
C LYS A 315 3.35 56.22 -26.19
N THR A 316 2.80 55.79 -27.32
CA THR A 316 3.03 54.45 -27.84
C THR A 316 4.49 54.38 -28.31
N ALA A 317 5.34 53.63 -27.59
CA ALA A 317 6.46 52.83 -28.10
C ALA A 317 7.39 52.43 -26.94
N LEU A 318 7.85 51.18 -27.02
CA LEU A 318 8.91 50.52 -26.23
C LEU A 318 8.46 49.92 -24.89
N LEU A 319 8.11 48.63 -24.93
CA LEU A 319 8.96 47.55 -24.42
C LEU A 319 8.37 46.20 -24.87
N GLU A 320 8.96 45.64 -25.94
CA GLU A 320 9.07 44.20 -26.10
C GLU A 320 10.29 43.78 -25.28
N GLU A 321 10.09 43.02 -24.20
CA GLU A 321 11.06 42.05 -23.70
C GLU A 321 10.26 40.80 -23.35
N ASP A 322 10.62 39.72 -24.02
CA ASP A 322 10.18 38.36 -23.79
C ASP A 322 10.52 37.91 -22.37
N ASP A 323 9.58 37.26 -21.67
CA ASP A 323 9.87 36.38 -20.54
C ASP A 323 8.82 35.25 -20.53
N ASP A 324 8.97 34.33 -21.49
CA ASP A 324 8.49 32.96 -21.37
C ASP A 324 9.38 32.23 -20.35
N ASP A 325 9.07 32.35 -19.06
CA ASP A 325 9.53 31.41 -18.04
C ASP A 325 8.32 30.79 -17.34
N ASP A 326 7.71 29.83 -18.03
CA ASP A 326 6.93 28.76 -17.42
C ASP A 326 7.85 27.91 -16.53
N ALA A 327 8.23 28.47 -15.37
CA ALA A 327 8.86 27.72 -14.30
C ALA A 327 7.82 26.74 -13.74
N THR A 328 7.79 25.57 -14.35
CA THR A 328 7.03 24.43 -13.85
C THR A 328 7.35 24.20 -12.38
N LEU A 329 6.30 24.01 -11.58
CA LEU A 329 6.32 23.78 -10.13
C LEU A 329 7.14 22.53 -9.69
N ASP A 330 7.80 21.86 -10.63
CA ASP A 330 8.68 20.70 -10.46
C ASP A 330 10.17 21.11 -10.31
N GLU A 331 10.55 22.32 -10.75
CA GLU A 331 11.95 22.81 -10.66
C GLU A 331 12.28 23.47 -9.30
N LEU A 332 11.27 24.03 -8.62
CA LEU A 332 11.43 24.61 -7.27
C LEU A 332 11.53 23.55 -6.15
N LEU A 333 11.36 22.27 -6.50
CA LEU A 333 11.45 21.14 -5.56
C LEU A 333 12.54 20.15 -5.98
N GLY A 334 13.74 20.66 -6.29
CA GLY A 334 15.02 19.95 -6.17
C GLY A 334 14.98 18.46 -6.55
N GLY A 335 14.98 18.20 -7.85
CA GLY A 335 15.28 16.88 -8.39
C GLY A 335 16.77 16.59 -8.23
N ASP A 336 17.11 15.62 -7.38
CA ASP A 336 18.42 14.95 -7.40
C ASP A 336 18.57 14.23 -8.77
N SER A 337 19.36 14.80 -9.68
CA SER A 337 19.90 14.10 -10.84
C SER A 337 21.42 14.14 -10.80
N LEU A 338 22.00 13.27 -9.98
CA LEU A 338 23.42 12.97 -9.95
C LEU A 338 23.72 11.86 -10.96
N THR A 339 23.60 12.17 -12.25
CA THR A 339 24.14 11.36 -13.36
C THR A 339 24.27 12.26 -14.58
N ASP A 340 25.47 12.76 -14.87
CA ASP A 340 26.01 12.98 -16.23
C ASP A 340 27.41 13.62 -16.20
N ASP A 341 28.37 12.96 -15.53
CA ASP A 341 29.81 13.28 -15.64
C ASP A 341 30.62 12.02 -15.92
N LEU A 342 30.22 11.25 -16.94
CA LEU A 342 30.99 10.07 -17.34
C LEU A 342 30.88 9.71 -18.82
N PHE A 343 30.83 10.69 -19.73
CA PHE A 343 31.27 10.52 -21.12
C PHE A 343 31.61 11.90 -21.69
N GLY A 344 32.87 12.31 -21.49
CA GLY A 344 33.57 13.38 -22.18
C GLY A 344 35.00 12.94 -22.40
#